data_AF-A0AAI9Y4V5-F1
#
_entry.id   AF-A0AAI9Y4V5-F1
#
_cell.length_a   1.000
_cell.length_b   1.000
_cell.length_c   1.000
_cell.angle_alpha   90.00
_cell.angle_beta   90.00
_cell.angle_gamma   90.00
#
_symmetry.space_group_name_H-M   'P 1'
#
loop_
_entity.id
_entity.type
_entity.pdbx_description
1 polymer ?
#
loop_
_entity_poly.entity_id
_entity_poly.type
_entity_poly.pdbx_seq_one_letter_code
_entity_poly.pdbx_strand_id
1 'polypeptide(L)'
;MVKSGKSGPKKILMQWGFEFPPGPILSHDSTAHLVLTAVFGTELPWDENDMATLNREAGACLVRVFNTLVDRADLFGTLRGHPAFYATVATELNTRGELTGDALKALDEVYVRARRNRQAQTNSENNVTDLAAAVDAWIAIKDAFAALPPLQTISLTARPNDMSALTAQLQGTDIVEPRQNMPAWPPSHFSPHEIALLAKPDLRAVLFGKTPQNPGASPPLPDKTTMPLETRAFLCSLALAKNEPNSKWTLALVPIGHFKDNMERPINAFRAGKNTYIALATPWFGRTWGAIPSSALCPRLGFAIVLRQYGDGVELIIFDPIVRYPHIMNNPQIKASLSSLFSFRQSIHDNTEAAIQRAGGRLIRGWYGGKLEAPANGADSVQLASEWIRLLVLADVGQGPDPLAVDDEQWAQWGFEEVQM
;
A
#
# COMPACT_ATOMS: atom_id res chain seq x y z
N MET A 1 21.59 -34.06 -37.03
CA MET A 1 21.59 -33.12 -35.88
C MET A 1 20.37 -32.23 -35.98
N VAL A 2 19.28 -32.62 -35.31
CA VAL A 2 18.02 -31.87 -35.29
C VAL A 2 18.13 -30.82 -34.16
N LYS A 3 18.11 -29.53 -34.51
CA LYS A 3 18.00 -28.46 -33.53
C LYS A 3 16.57 -28.44 -33.00
N SER A 4 16.35 -29.05 -31.84
CA SER A 4 15.15 -28.87 -31.02
C SER A 4 15.11 -27.43 -30.50
N GLY A 5 14.41 -26.56 -31.24
CA GLY A 5 14.08 -25.21 -30.77
C GLY A 5 12.91 -25.29 -29.80
N LYS A 6 13.17 -25.44 -28.50
CA LYS A 6 12.15 -25.31 -27.46
C LYS A 6 11.60 -23.87 -27.46
N SER A 7 10.48 -23.67 -28.15
CA SER A 7 9.73 -22.42 -28.22
C SER A 7 8.98 -22.22 -26.88
N GLY A 8 9.66 -21.67 -25.88
CA GLY A 8 9.14 -21.54 -24.52
C GLY A 8 8.07 -20.45 -24.27
N PRO A 9 7.80 -20.11 -22.99
CA PRO A 9 6.69 -19.25 -22.51
C PRO A 9 6.79 -17.80 -22.98
N LYS A 10 7.93 -17.43 -23.55
CA LYS A 10 8.30 -16.06 -23.93
C LYS A 10 7.44 -15.53 -25.09
N LYS A 11 6.84 -16.40 -25.91
CA LYS A 11 5.90 -16.01 -26.99
C LYS A 11 4.52 -15.56 -26.49
N ILE A 12 4.12 -15.95 -25.28
CA ILE A 12 2.81 -15.61 -24.71
C ILE A 12 2.71 -14.10 -24.43
N LEU A 13 3.83 -13.45 -24.12
CA LEU A 13 3.91 -12.02 -23.91
C LEU A 13 4.08 -11.23 -25.22
N MET A 14 4.18 -11.90 -26.38
CA MET A 14 4.22 -11.22 -27.68
C MET A 14 2.79 -11.01 -28.18
N GLN A 15 2.17 -9.93 -27.71
CA GLN A 15 0.79 -9.60 -28.05
C GLN A 15 0.69 -8.93 -29.42
N TRP A 16 -0.45 -9.15 -30.09
CA TRP A 16 -0.72 -8.55 -31.40
C TRP A 16 -0.89 -7.03 -31.29
N GLY A 17 -0.36 -6.28 -32.26
CA GLY A 17 -0.34 -4.81 -32.22
C GLY A 17 0.93 -4.18 -31.64
N PHE A 18 1.95 -5.00 -31.31
CA PHE A 18 3.24 -4.57 -30.76
C PHE A 18 4.41 -5.10 -31.58
N GLU A 19 5.52 -4.36 -31.59
CA GLU A 19 6.75 -4.77 -32.25
C GLU A 19 7.93 -4.76 -31.29
N PHE A 20 8.27 -5.94 -30.77
CA PHE A 20 9.34 -6.13 -29.81
C PHE A 20 10.70 -6.27 -30.52
N PRO A 21 11.77 -5.66 -29.99
CA PRO A 21 13.12 -5.82 -30.55
C PRO A 21 13.60 -7.28 -30.45
N PRO A 22 14.52 -7.72 -31.34
CA PRO A 22 15.09 -9.06 -31.27
C PRO A 22 15.87 -9.25 -29.97
N GLY A 23 15.50 -10.26 -29.19
CA GLY A 23 16.09 -10.54 -27.88
C GLY A 23 15.04 -10.91 -26.82
N PRO A 24 15.43 -11.03 -25.54
CA PRO A 24 14.49 -11.26 -24.46
C PRO A 24 13.61 -10.03 -24.24
N ILE A 25 12.28 -10.23 -24.17
CA ILE A 25 11.27 -9.16 -23.95
C ILE A 25 11.54 -8.43 -22.64
N LEU A 26 11.87 -9.18 -21.58
CA LEU A 26 12.28 -8.65 -20.28
C LEU A 26 13.75 -9.06 -20.07
N SER A 27 14.59 -8.09 -19.70
CA SER A 27 16.05 -8.26 -19.63
C SER A 27 16.52 -9.22 -18.53
N HIS A 28 15.64 -9.57 -17.58
CA HIS A 28 15.94 -10.46 -16.46
C HIS A 28 14.95 -11.62 -16.43
N ASP A 29 15.46 -12.85 -16.40
CA ASP A 29 14.63 -14.06 -16.33
C ASP A 29 13.77 -14.10 -15.04
N SER A 30 14.22 -13.47 -13.95
CA SER A 30 13.45 -13.30 -12.72
C SER A 30 12.22 -12.39 -12.91
N THR A 31 12.36 -11.27 -13.63
CA THR A 31 11.23 -10.38 -13.95
C THR A 31 10.23 -11.05 -14.88
N ALA A 32 10.70 -11.80 -15.87
CA ALA A 32 9.83 -12.59 -16.74
C ALA A 32 9.05 -13.65 -15.96
N HIS A 33 9.70 -14.31 -15.00
CA HIS A 33 9.03 -15.27 -14.13
C HIS A 33 7.98 -14.59 -13.24
N LEU A 34 8.29 -13.45 -12.62
CA LEU A 34 7.33 -12.71 -11.80
C LEU A 34 6.09 -12.29 -12.60
N VAL A 35 6.28 -11.79 -13.83
CA VAL A 35 5.18 -11.43 -14.72
C VAL A 35 4.33 -12.65 -15.09
N LEU A 36 4.96 -13.77 -15.45
CA LEU A 36 4.24 -15.00 -15.80
C LEU A 36 3.49 -15.57 -14.58
N THR A 37 4.09 -15.53 -13.39
CA THR A 37 3.45 -15.92 -12.14
C THR A 37 2.30 -14.98 -11.76
N ALA A 38 2.43 -13.68 -12.03
CA ALA A 38 1.33 -12.73 -11.86
C ALA A 38 0.15 -13.03 -12.79
N VAL A 39 0.41 -13.47 -14.02
CA VAL A 39 -0.63 -13.83 -14.99
C VAL A 39 -1.28 -15.18 -14.69
N PHE A 40 -0.47 -16.21 -14.41
CA PHE A 40 -0.94 -17.61 -14.37
C PHE A 40 -0.98 -18.23 -12.97
N GLY A 41 -0.34 -17.63 -11.97
CA GLY A 41 -0.15 -18.22 -10.64
C GLY A 41 1.16 -19.02 -10.52
N THR A 42 1.36 -19.69 -9.39
CA THR A 42 2.55 -20.52 -9.11
C THR A 42 2.52 -21.88 -9.82
N GLU A 43 1.33 -22.36 -10.16
CA GLU A 43 1.13 -23.55 -10.97
C GLU A 43 1.01 -23.14 -12.44
N LEU A 44 2.12 -23.22 -13.18
CA LEU A 44 2.10 -22.93 -14.60
C LEU A 44 1.49 -24.15 -15.35
N PRO A 45 0.37 -24.00 -16.06
CA PRO A 45 -0.24 -25.09 -16.80
C PRO A 45 0.45 -25.19 -18.16
N TRP A 46 1.55 -25.94 -18.22
CA TRP A 46 2.26 -26.18 -19.48
C TRP A 46 1.66 -27.39 -20.20
N ASP A 47 0.45 -27.24 -20.73
CA ASP A 47 0.02 -28.09 -21.84
C ASP A 47 0.22 -27.30 -23.14
N GLU A 48 1.09 -27.80 -24.03
CA GLU A 48 1.39 -27.18 -25.32
C GLU A 48 0.14 -27.06 -26.22
N ASN A 49 -0.92 -27.83 -25.94
CA ASN A 49 -2.19 -27.77 -26.68
C ASN A 49 -3.06 -26.53 -26.35
N ASP A 50 -2.71 -25.72 -25.34
CA ASP A 50 -3.56 -24.61 -24.84
C ASP A 50 -2.96 -23.20 -25.04
N MET A 51 -1.97 -23.07 -25.93
CA MET A 51 -1.25 -21.80 -26.17
C MET A 51 -2.15 -20.62 -26.57
N ALA A 52 -3.27 -20.88 -27.26
CA ALA A 52 -4.24 -19.85 -27.60
C ALA A 52 -4.99 -19.31 -26.37
N THR A 53 -5.31 -20.20 -25.42
CA THR A 53 -5.95 -19.87 -24.14
C THR A 53 -4.99 -19.07 -23.27
N LEU A 54 -3.74 -19.51 -23.15
CA LEU A 54 -2.68 -18.80 -22.42
C LEU A 54 -2.42 -17.40 -22.97
N ASN A 55 -2.40 -17.25 -24.30
CA ASN A 55 -2.21 -15.96 -24.94
C ASN A 55 -3.37 -14.99 -24.66
N ARG A 56 -4.61 -15.49 -24.64
CA ARG A 56 -5.80 -14.71 -24.28
C ARG A 56 -5.79 -14.29 -22.81
N GLU A 57 -5.44 -15.19 -21.89
CA GLU A 57 -5.34 -14.87 -20.46
C GLU A 57 -4.26 -13.83 -20.18
N ALA A 58 -3.09 -13.97 -20.82
CA ALA A 58 -2.02 -12.97 -20.73
C ALA A 58 -2.46 -11.62 -21.29
N GLY A 59 -3.11 -11.60 -22.46
CA GLY A 59 -3.67 -10.39 -23.06
C GLY A 59 -4.65 -9.70 -22.11
N ALA A 60 -5.62 -10.43 -21.54
CA ALA A 60 -6.59 -9.86 -20.60
C ALA A 60 -5.93 -9.31 -19.32
N CYS A 61 -4.90 -9.99 -18.80
CA CYS A 61 -4.15 -9.51 -17.65
C CYS A 61 -3.42 -8.20 -17.97
N LEU A 62 -2.71 -8.15 -19.12
CA LEU A 62 -1.99 -6.98 -19.57
C LEU A 62 -2.92 -5.79 -19.84
N VAL A 63 -4.12 -6.03 -20.39
CA VAL A 63 -5.13 -4.97 -20.57
C VAL A 63 -5.50 -4.37 -19.22
N ARG A 64 -5.76 -5.19 -18.20
CA ARG A 64 -6.05 -4.69 -16.83
C ARG A 64 -4.88 -3.89 -16.27
N VAL A 65 -3.64 -4.35 -16.48
CA VAL A 65 -2.44 -3.64 -16.04
C VAL A 65 -2.38 -2.23 -16.64
N PHE A 66 -2.49 -2.12 -17.96
CA PHE A 66 -2.41 -0.81 -18.62
C PHE A 66 -3.62 0.08 -18.36
N ASN A 67 -4.84 -0.46 -18.25
CA ASN A 67 -6.00 0.31 -17.82
C ASN A 67 -5.80 0.86 -16.39
N THR A 68 -5.23 0.08 -15.47
CA THR A 68 -4.94 0.57 -14.12
C THR A 68 -3.87 1.67 -14.12
N LEU A 69 -2.87 1.60 -15.00
CA LEU A 69 -1.90 2.68 -15.20
C LEU A 69 -2.59 3.96 -15.71
N VAL A 70 -3.50 3.82 -16.68
CA VAL A 70 -4.31 4.92 -17.23
C VAL A 70 -5.24 5.52 -16.18
N ASP A 71 -5.95 4.70 -15.41
CA ASP A 71 -6.84 5.12 -14.31
C ASP A 71 -6.08 5.87 -13.19
N ARG A 72 -4.76 5.70 -13.14
CA ARG A 72 -3.86 6.38 -12.20
C ARG A 72 -3.00 7.46 -12.87
N ALA A 73 -3.46 8.02 -14.00
CA ALA A 73 -2.81 9.13 -14.69
C ALA A 73 -2.49 10.31 -13.76
N ASP A 74 -3.41 10.69 -12.87
CA ASP A 74 -3.21 11.79 -11.91
C ASP A 74 -2.04 11.53 -10.96
N LEU A 75 -1.92 10.28 -10.50
CA LEU A 75 -0.82 9.86 -9.62
C LEU A 75 0.50 9.83 -10.39
N PHE A 76 0.48 9.35 -11.64
CA PHE A 76 1.65 9.42 -12.52
C PHE A 76 2.08 10.85 -12.78
N GLY A 77 1.13 11.76 -13.01
CA GLY A 77 1.39 13.19 -13.16
C GLY A 77 2.05 13.78 -11.92
N THR A 78 1.54 13.45 -10.73
CA THR A 78 2.07 13.91 -9.45
C THR A 78 3.48 13.39 -9.17
N LEU A 79 3.74 12.11 -9.48
CA LEU A 79 5.00 11.44 -9.17
C LEU A 79 6.01 11.42 -10.33
N ARG A 80 5.64 11.89 -11.53
CA ARG A 80 6.45 11.92 -12.76
C ARG A 80 7.20 10.61 -13.04
N GLY A 81 6.53 9.46 -12.88
CA GLY A 81 7.15 8.16 -13.13
C GLY A 81 8.18 7.70 -12.07
N HIS A 82 8.19 8.30 -10.88
CA HIS A 82 8.99 7.83 -9.74
C HIS A 82 8.66 6.35 -9.41
N PRO A 83 9.64 5.52 -8.96
CA PRO A 83 9.40 4.10 -8.65
C PRO A 83 8.21 3.83 -7.71
N ALA A 84 7.93 4.76 -6.79
CA ALA A 84 6.78 4.70 -5.89
C ALA A 84 5.41 4.68 -6.61
N PHE A 85 5.30 5.26 -7.81
CA PHE A 85 4.10 5.15 -8.65
C PHE A 85 3.84 3.69 -9.01
N TYR A 86 4.85 3.02 -9.58
CA TYR A 86 4.73 1.63 -10.01
C TYR A 86 4.53 0.69 -8.83
N ALA A 87 5.19 0.94 -7.69
CA ALA A 87 4.93 0.18 -6.47
C ALA A 87 3.46 0.33 -6.00
N THR A 88 2.91 1.54 -6.08
CA THR A 88 1.50 1.79 -5.68
C THR A 88 0.53 1.11 -6.63
N VAL A 89 0.72 1.24 -7.95
CA VAL A 89 -0.13 0.57 -8.95
C VAL A 89 -0.02 -0.94 -8.83
N ALA A 90 1.19 -1.47 -8.61
CA ALA A 90 1.42 -2.90 -8.38
C ALA A 90 0.60 -3.45 -7.20
N THR A 91 0.49 -2.71 -6.09
CA THR A 91 -0.34 -3.12 -4.94
C THR A 91 -1.85 -3.08 -5.20
N GLU A 92 -2.31 -2.38 -6.24
CA GLU A 92 -3.72 -2.29 -6.60
C GLU A 92 -4.16 -3.35 -7.62
N LEU A 93 -3.19 -3.94 -8.33
CA LEU A 93 -3.45 -4.94 -9.36
C LEU A 93 -3.86 -6.27 -8.74
N ASN A 94 -5.04 -6.77 -9.14
CA ASN A 94 -5.53 -8.09 -8.74
C ASN A 94 -5.00 -9.17 -9.70
N THR A 95 -3.72 -9.52 -9.55
CA THR A 95 -3.05 -10.59 -10.32
C THR A 95 -3.10 -11.93 -9.59
N ARG A 96 -2.96 -13.05 -10.31
CA ARG A 96 -2.96 -14.41 -9.72
C ARG A 96 -1.71 -14.68 -8.86
N GLY A 97 -0.63 -13.94 -9.09
CA GLY A 97 0.59 -13.95 -8.30
C GLY A 97 1.10 -12.53 -8.05
N GLU A 98 2.14 -12.41 -7.25
CA GLU A 98 2.71 -11.11 -6.88
C GLU A 98 3.38 -10.43 -8.08
N LEU A 99 2.98 -9.19 -8.35
CA LEU A 99 3.65 -8.31 -9.31
C LEU A 99 4.31 -7.18 -8.53
N THR A 100 5.63 -7.06 -8.61
CA THR A 100 6.36 -5.99 -7.93
C THR A 100 6.34 -4.69 -8.74
N GLY A 101 6.57 -3.55 -8.08
CA GLY A 101 6.66 -2.25 -8.75
C GLY A 101 7.74 -2.21 -9.84
N ASP A 102 8.89 -2.85 -9.59
CA ASP A 102 9.98 -2.92 -10.57
C ASP A 102 9.60 -3.78 -11.78
N ALA A 103 8.90 -4.89 -11.56
CA ALA A 103 8.39 -5.72 -12.65
C ALA A 103 7.33 -4.99 -13.49
N LEU A 104 6.46 -4.22 -12.84
CA LEU A 104 5.47 -3.38 -13.51
C LEU A 104 6.12 -2.25 -14.32
N LYS A 105 7.16 -1.62 -13.79
CA LYS A 105 7.93 -0.59 -14.52
C LYS A 105 8.60 -1.18 -15.75
N ALA A 106 9.23 -2.35 -15.62
CA ALA A 106 9.84 -3.03 -16.76
C ALA A 106 8.80 -3.41 -17.84
N LEU A 107 7.60 -3.85 -17.43
CA LEU A 107 6.48 -4.09 -18.35
C LEU A 107 6.04 -2.82 -19.09
N ASP A 108 5.84 -1.71 -18.37
CA ASP A 108 5.52 -0.41 -18.95
C ASP A 108 6.54 -0.01 -20.03
N GLU A 109 7.83 0.02 -19.67
CA GLU A 109 8.89 0.45 -20.59
C GLU A 109 8.96 -0.41 -21.87
N VAL A 110 8.80 -1.72 -21.73
CA VAL A 110 8.90 -2.66 -22.85
C VAL A 110 7.70 -2.54 -23.79
N TYR A 111 6.48 -2.51 -23.26
CA TYR A 111 5.27 -2.42 -24.09
C TYR A 111 5.10 -1.05 -24.72
N VAL A 112 5.41 0.03 -24.00
CA VAL A 112 5.40 1.39 -24.57
C VAL A 112 6.39 1.49 -25.73
N ARG A 113 7.62 0.99 -25.55
CA ARG A 113 8.63 0.98 -26.62
C ARG A 113 8.17 0.14 -27.81
N ALA A 114 7.67 -1.07 -27.56
CA ALA A 114 7.20 -1.97 -28.61
C ALA A 114 6.01 -1.40 -29.39
N ARG A 115 5.11 -0.66 -28.72
CA ARG A 115 3.98 0.01 -29.36
C ARG A 115 4.41 1.18 -30.22
N ARG A 116 5.33 2.03 -29.72
CA ARG A 116 5.89 3.15 -30.50
C ARG A 116 6.62 2.67 -31.75
N ASN A 117 7.40 1.58 -31.65
CA ASN A 117 8.05 0.97 -32.81
C ASN A 117 7.04 0.55 -33.89
N ARG A 118 5.94 -0.10 -33.47
CA ARG A 118 4.88 -0.53 -34.38
C ARG A 118 4.18 0.63 -35.07
N GLN A 119 3.89 1.71 -34.32
CA GLN A 119 3.29 2.94 -34.85
C GLN A 119 4.21 3.62 -35.87
N ALA A 120 5.52 3.62 -35.65
CA ALA A 120 6.49 4.21 -36.57
C ALA A 120 6.61 3.45 -37.91
N GLN A 121 6.32 2.14 -37.92
CA GLN A 121 6.44 1.30 -39.13
C GLN A 121 5.16 1.16 -39.94
N THR A 122 3.99 1.44 -39.37
CA THR A 122 2.71 1.21 -40.02
C THR A 122 1.81 2.45 -39.88
N ASN A 123 1.57 3.18 -40.98
CA ASN A 123 0.56 4.26 -41.07
C ASN A 123 -0.89 3.75 -40.99
N SER A 124 -1.13 2.58 -40.39
CA SER A 124 -2.38 1.85 -40.45
C SER A 124 -3.05 1.86 -39.08
N GLU A 125 -4.14 2.63 -38.97
CA GLU A 125 -5.11 2.64 -37.86
C GLU A 125 -5.80 1.27 -37.61
N ASN A 126 -5.60 0.27 -38.46
CA ASN A 126 -6.45 -0.93 -38.52
C ASN A 126 -6.05 -2.13 -37.61
N ASN A 127 -5.15 -1.97 -36.63
CA ASN A 127 -4.76 -3.07 -35.73
C ASN A 127 -4.87 -2.70 -34.25
N VAL A 128 -6.02 -2.20 -33.82
CA VAL A 128 -6.28 -1.82 -32.42
C VAL A 128 -6.85 -3.02 -31.67
N THR A 129 -6.01 -3.72 -30.93
CA THR A 129 -6.46 -4.62 -29.86
C THR A 129 -6.79 -3.79 -28.61
N ASP A 130 -7.60 -4.32 -27.69
CA ASP A 130 -7.89 -3.64 -26.41
C ASP A 130 -6.60 -3.28 -25.65
N LEU A 131 -5.58 -4.14 -25.75
CA LEU A 131 -4.27 -3.89 -25.15
C LEU A 131 -3.53 -2.76 -25.86
N ALA A 132 -3.55 -2.73 -27.20
CA ALA A 132 -2.96 -1.64 -27.97
C ALA A 132 -3.63 -0.30 -27.64
N ALA A 133 -4.97 -0.26 -27.51
CA ALA A 133 -5.72 0.93 -27.12
C ALA A 133 -5.34 1.42 -25.71
N ALA A 134 -5.25 0.50 -24.74
CA ALA A 134 -4.85 0.83 -23.37
C ALA A 134 -3.41 1.38 -23.31
N VAL A 135 -2.48 0.78 -24.06
CA VAL A 135 -1.09 1.26 -24.14
C VAL A 135 -1.01 2.60 -24.89
N ASP A 136 -1.80 2.82 -25.94
CA ASP A 136 -1.85 4.10 -26.65
C ASP A 136 -2.35 5.23 -25.75
N ALA A 137 -3.42 4.99 -24.97
CA ALA A 137 -3.91 5.94 -23.98
C ALA A 137 -2.83 6.26 -22.93
N TRP A 138 -2.10 5.24 -22.48
CA TRP A 138 -1.00 5.42 -21.54
C TRP A 138 0.19 6.18 -22.13
N ILE A 139 0.54 5.93 -23.39
CA ILE A 139 1.57 6.69 -24.12
C ILE A 139 1.18 8.17 -24.19
N ALA A 140 -0.07 8.47 -24.54
CA ALA A 140 -0.56 9.84 -24.62
C ALA A 140 -0.43 10.57 -23.26
N ILE A 141 -0.77 9.88 -22.16
CA ILE A 141 -0.59 10.41 -20.79
C ILE A 141 0.90 10.68 -20.49
N LYS A 142 1.79 9.73 -20.81
CA LYS A 142 3.23 9.88 -20.59
C LYS A 142 3.81 11.04 -21.38
N ASP A 143 3.41 11.20 -22.64
CA ASP A 143 3.87 12.30 -23.49
C ASP A 143 3.33 13.65 -23.02
N ALA A 144 2.07 13.72 -22.61
CA ALA A 144 1.48 14.93 -22.03
C ALA A 144 2.24 15.40 -20.78
N PHE A 145 2.64 14.47 -19.91
CA PHE A 145 3.39 14.82 -18.70
C PHE A 145 4.89 15.01 -18.94
N ALA A 146 5.48 14.41 -19.97
CA ALA A 146 6.87 14.63 -20.38
C ALA A 146 7.09 16.03 -20.99
N ALA A 147 6.04 16.61 -21.60
CA ALA A 147 6.07 17.97 -22.15
C ALA A 147 6.02 19.07 -21.06
N LEU A 148 5.80 18.71 -19.79
CA LEU A 148 5.71 19.68 -18.70
C LEU A 148 7.10 20.00 -18.12
N PRO A 149 7.29 21.21 -17.55
CA PRO A 149 8.52 21.56 -16.86
C PRO A 149 8.86 20.57 -15.74
N PRO A 150 10.15 20.40 -15.41
CA PRO A 150 10.58 19.62 -14.24
C PRO A 150 9.88 20.13 -12.98
N LEU A 151 9.41 19.21 -12.12
CA LEU A 151 8.73 19.59 -10.88
C LEU A 151 9.69 20.40 -9.98
N GLN A 152 9.48 21.71 -9.93
CA GLN A 152 9.89 22.51 -8.79
C GLN A 152 8.89 22.21 -7.69
N THR A 153 9.31 21.42 -6.68
CA THR A 153 8.63 21.21 -5.39
C THR A 153 7.10 21.03 -5.46
N ILE A 154 6.64 19.78 -5.36
CA ILE A 154 5.20 19.45 -5.29
C ILE A 154 4.54 20.24 -4.15
N SER A 155 3.77 21.27 -4.51
CA SER A 155 2.95 22.06 -3.59
C SER A 155 1.50 21.98 -4.07
N LEU A 156 0.74 21.01 -3.55
CA LEU A 156 -0.67 20.76 -3.90
C LEU A 156 -1.59 21.68 -3.08
N THR A 157 -1.42 22.99 -3.22
CA THR A 157 -2.18 24.02 -2.47
C THR A 157 -3.63 24.23 -2.96
N ALA A 158 -4.06 23.59 -4.06
CA ALA A 158 -5.41 23.77 -4.61
C ALA A 158 -6.46 22.81 -4.00
N ARG A 159 -7.67 23.33 -3.72
CA ARG A 159 -8.81 22.58 -3.17
C ARG A 159 -9.40 21.56 -4.18
N PRO A 160 -10.09 20.48 -3.72
CA PRO A 160 -10.57 19.39 -4.57
C PRO A 160 -11.59 19.77 -5.65
N ASN A 161 -12.29 20.91 -5.50
CA ASN A 161 -13.36 21.30 -6.42
C ASN A 161 -12.92 22.29 -7.52
N ASP A 162 -11.66 22.71 -7.52
CA ASP A 162 -11.14 23.63 -8.53
C ASP A 162 -10.30 22.86 -9.56
N MET A 163 -10.96 22.09 -10.43
CA MET A 163 -10.32 21.55 -11.66
C MET A 163 -9.67 22.71 -12.46
N SER A 164 -10.25 23.90 -12.39
CA SER A 164 -9.69 25.13 -12.97
C SER A 164 -8.36 25.55 -12.34
N ALA A 165 -8.15 25.34 -11.03
CA ALA A 165 -6.90 25.72 -10.35
C ALA A 165 -5.75 24.73 -10.63
N LEU A 166 -6.05 23.44 -10.78
CA LEU A 166 -5.06 22.45 -11.23
C LEU A 166 -4.65 22.74 -12.69
N THR A 167 -5.63 23.10 -13.53
CA THR A 167 -5.41 23.48 -14.93
C THR A 167 -4.61 24.80 -15.04
N ALA A 168 -4.87 25.79 -14.19
CA ALA A 168 -4.12 27.05 -14.14
C ALA A 168 -2.67 26.87 -13.66
N GLN A 169 -2.43 26.01 -12.66
CA GLN A 169 -1.07 25.63 -12.25
C GLN A 169 -0.31 24.86 -13.35
N LEU A 170 -1.02 24.08 -14.17
CA LEU A 170 -0.43 23.34 -15.31
C LEU A 170 -0.22 24.21 -16.56
N GLN A 171 -1.00 25.29 -16.73
CA GLN A 171 -0.92 26.18 -17.91
C GLN A 171 0.00 27.39 -17.72
N GLY A 172 0.53 27.63 -16.52
CA GLY A 172 1.47 28.74 -16.27
C GLY A 172 0.86 30.13 -16.47
N THR A 173 -0.47 30.23 -16.54
CA THR A 173 -1.21 31.48 -16.70
C THR A 173 -1.88 31.82 -15.37
N ASP A 174 -1.44 32.95 -14.81
CA ASP A 174 -1.84 33.54 -13.54
C ASP A 174 -1.57 32.68 -12.31
N ILE A 175 -0.33 32.83 -11.84
CA ILE A 175 -0.01 32.73 -10.42
C ILE A 175 -0.89 33.76 -9.70
N VAL A 176 -2.08 33.35 -9.26
CA VAL A 176 -2.67 33.95 -8.07
C VAL A 176 -1.58 33.80 -7.03
N GLU A 177 -0.97 34.92 -6.62
CA GLU A 177 0.08 34.93 -5.61
C GLU A 177 -0.28 33.91 -4.54
N PRO A 178 0.62 32.96 -4.22
CA PRO A 178 0.35 32.01 -3.17
C PRO A 178 -0.04 32.85 -1.98
N ARG A 179 -1.29 32.72 -1.47
CA ARG A 179 -1.66 33.35 -0.20
C ARG A 179 -0.55 32.94 0.76
N GLN A 180 0.31 33.89 1.11
CA GLN A 180 1.70 33.63 1.52
C GLN A 180 1.84 32.87 2.85
N ASN A 181 0.72 32.39 3.40
CA ASN A 181 0.62 31.73 4.70
C ASN A 181 -0.16 30.41 4.67
N MET A 182 -0.47 29.81 3.50
CA MET A 182 -1.06 28.45 3.51
C MET A 182 0.06 27.39 3.57
N PRO A 183 0.12 26.57 4.64
CA PRO A 183 1.11 25.51 4.73
C PRO A 183 0.93 24.51 3.57
N ALA A 184 2.04 24.06 3.00
CA ALA A 184 2.02 23.08 1.92
C ALA A 184 1.28 21.81 2.36
N TRP A 185 0.33 21.35 1.53
CA TRP A 185 -0.49 20.18 1.80
C TRP A 185 -0.38 19.18 0.64
N PRO A 186 -0.20 17.87 0.88
CA PRO A 186 0.12 17.26 2.18
C PRO A 186 1.46 17.78 2.75
N PRO A 187 1.68 17.69 4.08
CA PRO A 187 2.94 18.13 4.69
C PRO A 187 4.15 17.41 4.09
N SER A 188 5.24 18.14 3.86
CA SER A 188 6.41 17.65 3.12
C SER A 188 7.27 16.62 3.86
N HIS A 189 7.05 16.42 5.16
CA HIS A 189 7.76 15.41 5.96
C HIS A 189 7.17 14.00 5.82
N PHE A 190 6.01 13.86 5.17
CA PHE A 190 5.53 12.55 4.73
C PHE A 190 6.34 12.06 3.55
N SER A 191 6.57 10.74 3.48
CA SER A 191 7.27 10.13 2.35
C SER A 191 6.48 10.30 1.04
N PRO A 192 7.13 10.23 -0.14
CA PRO A 192 6.45 10.34 -1.43
C PRO A 192 5.28 9.34 -1.60
N HIS A 193 5.40 8.13 -1.04
CA HIS A 193 4.33 7.13 -1.07
C HIS A 193 3.14 7.53 -0.18
N GLU A 194 3.39 8.10 0.99
CA GLU A 194 2.35 8.60 1.89
C GLU A 194 1.65 9.83 1.28
N ILE A 195 2.40 10.75 0.67
CA ILE A 195 1.85 11.90 -0.06
C ILE A 195 0.93 11.42 -1.19
N ALA A 196 1.38 10.43 -1.98
CA ALA A 196 0.58 9.81 -3.02
C ALA A 196 -0.72 9.20 -2.50
N LEU A 197 -0.67 8.52 -1.35
CA LEU A 197 -1.84 7.96 -0.70
C LEU A 197 -2.82 9.06 -0.26
N LEU A 198 -2.32 10.11 0.39
CA LEU A 198 -3.11 11.25 0.86
C LEU A 198 -3.74 12.04 -0.29
N ALA A 199 -3.10 12.03 -1.45
CA ALA A 199 -3.56 12.71 -2.65
C ALA A 199 -4.66 11.94 -3.43
N LYS A 200 -4.96 10.68 -3.08
CA LYS A 200 -6.03 9.90 -3.74
C LYS A 200 -7.36 10.65 -3.66
N PRO A 201 -8.16 10.76 -4.76
CA PRO A 201 -9.36 11.60 -4.80
C PRO A 201 -10.30 11.40 -3.61
N ASP A 202 -10.63 10.14 -3.30
CA ASP A 202 -11.57 9.80 -2.22
C ASP A 202 -11.06 10.17 -0.82
N LEU A 203 -9.74 10.09 -0.61
CA LEU A 203 -9.12 10.48 0.66
C LEU A 203 -8.91 11.99 0.73
N ARG A 204 -8.47 12.59 -0.38
CA ARG A 204 -8.23 14.03 -0.49
C ARG A 204 -9.49 14.83 -0.21
N ALA A 205 -10.66 14.37 -0.67
CA ALA A 205 -11.94 15.02 -0.38
C ALA A 205 -12.20 15.19 1.14
N VAL A 206 -11.75 14.23 1.96
CA VAL A 206 -11.95 14.21 3.41
C VAL A 206 -10.77 14.85 4.17
N LEU A 207 -9.56 14.75 3.61
CA LEU A 207 -8.33 15.07 4.32
C LEU A 207 -7.73 16.44 3.97
N PHE A 208 -8.16 17.05 2.86
CA PHE A 208 -7.56 18.27 2.34
C PHE A 208 -7.49 19.39 3.39
N GLY A 209 -6.29 19.97 3.54
CA GLY A 209 -6.04 21.09 4.46
C GLY A 209 -5.90 20.68 5.93
N LYS A 210 -5.99 19.39 6.25
CA LYS A 210 -5.66 18.89 7.60
C LYS A 210 -4.17 18.94 7.84
N THR A 211 -3.77 19.56 8.94
CA THR A 211 -2.39 19.62 9.44
C THR A 211 -2.42 19.56 10.98
N PRO A 212 -1.27 19.46 11.67
CA PRO A 212 -1.26 19.53 13.12
C PRO A 212 -1.82 20.87 13.66
N GLN A 213 -1.62 21.96 12.92
CA GLN A 213 -2.14 23.30 13.25
C GLN A 213 -3.62 23.48 12.88
N ASN A 214 -4.14 22.68 11.94
CA ASN A 214 -5.53 22.67 11.53
C ASN A 214 -6.04 21.22 11.41
N PRO A 215 -6.25 20.52 12.54
CA PRO A 215 -6.57 19.09 12.51
C PRO A 215 -7.97 18.79 11.94
N GLY A 216 -8.86 19.79 11.94
CA GLY A 216 -10.26 19.64 11.55
C GLY A 216 -11.01 18.59 12.39
N ALA A 217 -12.23 18.25 11.96
CA ALA A 217 -13.00 17.17 12.59
C ALA A 217 -12.40 15.80 12.22
N SER A 218 -12.05 14.97 13.19
CA SER A 218 -11.61 13.60 12.92
C SER A 218 -12.78 12.78 12.35
N PRO A 219 -12.53 11.91 11.35
CA PRO A 219 -13.48 10.85 11.01
C PRO A 219 -13.88 10.06 12.27
N PRO A 220 -15.10 9.49 12.30
CA PRO A 220 -15.55 8.66 13.40
C PRO A 220 -14.61 7.48 13.60
N LEU A 221 -14.53 6.99 14.84
CA LEU A 221 -13.78 5.79 15.16
C LEU A 221 -14.34 4.62 14.33
N PRO A 222 -13.48 3.83 13.65
CA PRO A 222 -13.95 2.70 12.86
C PRO A 222 -14.69 1.69 13.73
N ASP A 223 -15.92 1.36 13.36
CA ASP A 223 -16.75 0.34 13.98
C ASP A 223 -16.98 -0.84 13.03
N LYS A 224 -17.81 -1.80 13.44
CA LYS A 224 -18.15 -3.00 12.66
C LYS A 224 -18.74 -2.71 11.27
N THR A 225 -19.34 -1.53 11.07
CA THR A 225 -19.98 -1.13 9.81
C THR A 225 -19.08 -0.28 8.91
N THR A 226 -17.98 0.25 9.46
CA THR A 226 -17.10 1.21 8.78
C THR A 226 -16.38 0.58 7.60
N MET A 227 -16.41 1.22 6.43
CA MET A 227 -15.77 0.71 5.22
C MET A 227 -14.24 0.87 5.26
N PRO A 228 -13.49 0.09 4.47
CA PRO A 228 -12.02 0.11 4.50
C PRO A 228 -11.43 1.49 4.15
N LEU A 229 -12.07 2.20 3.22
CA LEU A 229 -11.68 3.56 2.86
C LEU A 229 -11.83 4.52 4.05
N GLU A 230 -12.88 4.36 4.86
CA GLU A 230 -13.14 5.19 6.04
C GLU A 230 -12.16 4.89 7.17
N THR A 231 -11.82 3.61 7.40
CA THR A 231 -10.72 3.25 8.32
C THR A 231 -9.39 3.87 7.89
N ARG A 232 -9.11 3.89 6.58
CA ARG A 232 -7.91 4.55 6.05
C ARG A 232 -7.97 6.06 6.25
N ALA A 233 -9.11 6.70 5.96
CA ALA A 233 -9.30 8.12 6.19
C ALA A 233 -9.11 8.49 7.67
N PHE A 234 -9.57 7.63 8.59
CA PHE A 234 -9.32 7.78 10.03
C PHE A 234 -7.82 7.77 10.35
N LEU A 235 -7.07 6.75 9.91
CA LEU A 235 -5.62 6.66 10.15
C LEU A 235 -4.85 7.85 9.54
N CYS A 236 -5.18 8.22 8.30
CA CYS A 236 -4.60 9.38 7.64
C CYS A 236 -4.91 10.68 8.37
N SER A 237 -6.15 10.86 8.82
CA SER A 237 -6.55 12.05 9.59
C SER A 237 -5.79 12.11 10.92
N LEU A 238 -5.60 10.98 11.59
CA LEU A 238 -4.85 10.90 12.84
C LEU A 238 -3.38 11.28 12.63
N ALA A 239 -2.75 10.75 11.58
CA ALA A 239 -1.39 11.11 11.22
C ALA A 239 -1.26 12.59 10.83
N LEU A 240 -2.15 13.13 9.98
CA LEU A 240 -2.11 14.53 9.58
C LEU A 240 -2.34 15.50 10.75
N ALA A 241 -3.13 15.11 11.75
CA ALA A 241 -3.44 15.94 12.91
C ALA A 241 -2.33 15.95 13.98
N LYS A 242 -1.42 14.97 13.99
CA LYS A 242 -0.47 14.77 15.10
C LYS A 242 0.98 14.50 14.70
N ASN A 243 1.25 14.05 13.48
CA ASN A 243 2.60 13.77 13.02
C ASN A 243 3.24 15.06 12.52
N GLU A 244 4.23 15.54 13.25
CA GLU A 244 5.06 16.70 12.94
C GLU A 244 6.44 16.26 12.40
N PRO A 245 7.19 17.15 11.72
CA PRO A 245 8.51 16.82 11.19
C PRO A 245 9.48 16.25 12.23
N ASN A 246 9.38 16.70 13.48
CA ASN A 246 10.20 16.26 14.62
C ASN A 246 9.60 15.10 15.42
N SER A 247 8.40 14.60 15.08
CA SER A 247 7.79 13.48 15.80
C SER A 247 8.71 12.27 15.76
N LYS A 248 8.86 11.59 16.91
CA LYS A 248 9.69 10.38 17.02
C LYS A 248 8.98 9.12 16.53
N TRP A 249 7.69 9.21 16.25
CA TRP A 249 6.89 8.11 15.75
C TRP A 249 6.48 8.30 14.28
N THR A 250 6.00 7.22 13.68
CA THR A 250 5.23 7.23 12.43
C THR A 250 4.07 6.25 12.51
N LEU A 251 2.99 6.54 11.79
CA LEU A 251 1.79 5.69 11.71
C LEU A 251 1.61 5.21 10.28
N ALA A 252 1.43 3.90 10.11
CA ALA A 252 1.04 3.32 8.83
C ALA A 252 -0.31 3.89 8.39
N LEU A 253 -0.31 4.63 7.28
CA LEU A 253 -1.52 5.27 6.75
C LEU A 253 -2.51 4.29 6.12
N VAL A 254 -2.11 3.02 5.97
CA VAL A 254 -2.93 1.94 5.42
C VAL A 254 -2.94 0.79 6.41
N PRO A 255 -4.09 0.15 6.68
CA PRO A 255 -4.11 -1.06 7.48
C PRO A 255 -3.33 -2.20 6.79
N ILE A 256 -2.58 -2.97 7.58
CA ILE A 256 -1.66 -4.00 7.08
C ILE A 256 -2.38 -5.35 7.05
N GLY A 257 -2.58 -5.89 5.85
CA GLY A 257 -3.12 -7.24 5.64
C GLY A 257 -2.05 -8.32 5.50
N HIS A 258 -0.88 -7.97 4.96
CA HIS A 258 0.26 -8.89 4.75
C HIS A 258 1.51 -8.29 5.38
N PHE A 259 2.02 -8.91 6.45
CA PHE A 259 3.11 -8.34 7.25
C PHE A 259 4.47 -8.42 6.57
N LYS A 260 4.73 -9.49 5.81
CA LYS A 260 6.02 -9.74 5.14
C LYS A 260 6.51 -8.56 4.30
N ASP A 261 5.64 -7.99 3.48
CA ASP A 261 6.01 -6.93 2.52
C ASP A 261 5.93 -5.53 3.13
N ASN A 262 5.33 -5.40 4.31
CA ASN A 262 5.18 -4.12 5.00
C ASN A 262 6.30 -3.83 6.00
N MET A 263 7.16 -4.81 6.31
CA MET A 263 8.25 -4.67 7.28
C MET A 263 9.41 -3.79 6.84
N GLU A 264 9.54 -3.46 5.56
CA GLU A 264 10.54 -2.47 5.11
C GLU A 264 10.24 -1.05 5.60
N ARG A 265 8.96 -0.74 5.80
CA ARG A 265 8.49 0.58 6.25
C ARG A 265 8.99 0.95 7.65
N PRO A 266 8.80 0.12 8.70
CA PRO A 266 9.35 0.40 10.03
C PRO A 266 10.87 0.49 10.01
N ILE A 267 11.57 -0.37 9.25
CA ILE A 267 13.04 -0.31 9.15
C ILE A 267 13.50 1.03 8.57
N ASN A 268 12.87 1.49 7.49
CA ASN A 268 13.19 2.78 6.88
C ASN A 268 12.84 3.94 7.80
N ALA A 269 11.74 3.85 8.57
CA ALA A 269 11.39 4.85 9.58
C ALA A 269 12.46 4.94 10.67
N PHE A 270 12.96 3.81 11.17
CA PHE A 270 14.05 3.77 12.15
C PHE A 270 15.35 4.37 11.61
N ARG A 271 15.70 4.07 10.35
CA ARG A 271 16.85 4.70 9.67
C ARG A 271 16.68 6.21 9.49
N ALA A 272 15.44 6.69 9.33
CA ALA A 272 15.11 8.10 9.27
C ALA A 272 15.06 8.80 10.66
N GLY A 273 15.45 8.10 11.73
CA GLY A 273 15.53 8.66 13.09
C GLY A 273 14.22 8.63 13.87
N LYS A 274 13.20 7.91 13.38
CA LYS A 274 12.02 7.56 14.19
C LYS A 274 12.41 6.45 15.18
N ASN A 275 11.82 6.43 16.36
CA ASN A 275 11.99 5.38 17.35
C ASN A 275 10.75 4.48 17.48
N THR A 276 9.60 4.89 16.95
CA THR A 276 8.34 4.17 17.09
C THR A 276 7.60 4.08 15.76
N TYR A 277 7.14 2.89 15.40
CA TYR A 277 6.28 2.63 14.25
C TYR A 277 4.97 2.02 14.73
N ILE A 278 3.84 2.62 14.33
CA ILE A 278 2.50 2.21 14.74
C ILE A 278 1.73 1.74 13.52
N ALA A 279 0.97 0.66 13.62
CA ALA A 279 0.14 0.17 12.54
C ALA A 279 -1.13 -0.52 13.03
N LEU A 280 -2.18 -0.45 12.21
CA LEU A 280 -3.36 -1.31 12.34
C LEU A 280 -3.16 -2.55 11.47
N ALA A 281 -2.98 -3.71 12.08
CA ALA A 281 -3.01 -5.01 11.40
C ALA A 281 -4.44 -5.48 11.23
N THR A 282 -4.81 -5.88 10.02
CA THR A 282 -6.13 -6.45 9.79
C THR A 282 -6.08 -7.34 8.56
N PRO A 283 -6.19 -8.68 8.74
CA PRO A 283 -6.08 -9.64 7.63
C PRO A 283 -7.17 -9.48 6.57
N TRP A 284 -8.23 -8.72 6.87
CA TRP A 284 -9.31 -8.39 5.93
C TRP A 284 -8.88 -7.39 4.85
N PHE A 285 -7.97 -6.45 5.17
CA PHE A 285 -7.52 -5.42 4.22
C PHE A 285 -6.47 -5.91 3.22
N GLY A 286 -5.94 -7.14 3.40
CA GLY A 286 -5.02 -7.79 2.47
C GLY A 286 -5.70 -8.43 1.25
N ARG A 287 -7.04 -8.33 1.14
CA ARG A 287 -7.81 -8.81 -0.01
C ARG A 287 -8.21 -7.65 -0.90
N THR A 288 -8.12 -7.85 -2.21
CA THR A 288 -8.56 -6.88 -3.21
C THR A 288 -10.03 -6.54 -3.02
N TRP A 289 -10.38 -5.26 -3.15
CA TRP A 289 -11.76 -4.80 -3.18
C TRP A 289 -12.52 -5.60 -4.24
N GLY A 290 -13.47 -6.44 -3.81
CA GLY A 290 -14.20 -7.38 -4.66
C GLY A 290 -14.04 -8.86 -4.29
N ALA A 291 -13.05 -9.22 -3.48
CA ALA A 291 -12.90 -10.56 -2.91
C ALA A 291 -13.37 -10.61 -1.45
N ILE A 292 -14.49 -9.95 -1.14
CA ILE A 292 -15.30 -10.34 0.02
C ILE A 292 -15.91 -11.67 -0.41
N PRO A 293 -15.48 -12.84 0.10
CA PRO A 293 -16.36 -13.96 -0.04
C PRO A 293 -17.64 -13.53 0.69
N SER A 294 -18.77 -13.58 0.00
CA SER A 294 -20.09 -13.53 0.59
C SER A 294 -20.31 -14.64 1.64
N SER A 295 -19.28 -15.41 1.99
CA SER A 295 -19.32 -16.37 3.07
C SER A 295 -19.06 -15.67 4.40
N ALA A 296 -20.00 -15.89 5.30
CA ALA A 296 -20.01 -15.54 6.71
C ALA A 296 -18.88 -16.20 7.54
N LEU A 297 -17.66 -16.35 7.00
CA LEU A 297 -16.62 -17.24 7.53
C LEU A 297 -15.33 -16.57 8.01
N CYS A 298 -15.12 -15.26 7.82
CA CYS A 298 -13.96 -14.58 8.41
C CYS A 298 -14.40 -13.30 9.12
N PRO A 299 -14.33 -13.23 10.46
CA PRO A 299 -14.77 -12.07 11.22
C PRO A 299 -13.84 -10.88 10.96
N ARG A 300 -14.42 -9.68 10.96
CA ARG A 300 -13.69 -8.41 10.93
C ARG A 300 -12.74 -8.34 12.12
N LEU A 301 -11.46 -8.57 11.85
CA LEU A 301 -10.41 -8.67 12.84
C LEU A 301 -9.38 -7.55 12.71
N GLY A 302 -9.05 -6.93 13.85
CA GLY A 302 -8.02 -5.91 13.95
C GLY A 302 -7.10 -6.11 15.15
N PHE A 303 -5.82 -5.86 14.93
CA PHE A 303 -4.77 -5.78 15.95
C PHE A 303 -4.07 -4.44 15.79
N ALA A 304 -3.63 -3.83 16.89
CA ALA A 304 -2.69 -2.72 16.78
C ALA A 304 -1.28 -3.26 17.03
N ILE A 305 -0.33 -2.79 16.23
CA ILE A 305 1.06 -3.22 16.28
C ILE A 305 1.92 -2.00 16.48
N VAL A 306 2.84 -2.10 17.44
CA VAL A 306 3.87 -1.10 17.68
C VAL A 306 5.22 -1.78 17.64
N LEU A 307 6.12 -1.21 16.85
CA LEU A 307 7.54 -1.54 16.86
C LEU A 307 8.27 -0.34 17.41
N ARG A 308 9.08 -0.55 18.45
CA ARG A 308 9.76 0.52 19.15
C ARG A 308 11.23 0.18 19.36
N GLN A 309 12.10 1.15 19.16
CA GLN A 309 13.50 1.03 19.56
C GLN A 309 13.57 0.98 21.08
N TYR A 310 14.17 -0.09 21.61
CA TYR A 310 14.34 -0.30 23.05
C TYR A 310 15.77 -0.81 23.28
N GLY A 311 16.53 -0.15 24.16
CA GLY A 311 17.95 -0.46 24.34
C GLY A 311 18.72 -0.48 23.01
N ASP A 312 19.35 -1.61 22.69
CA ASP A 312 20.09 -1.87 21.45
C ASP A 312 19.29 -2.72 20.42
N GLY A 313 17.98 -2.88 20.63
CA GLY A 313 17.11 -3.70 19.79
C GLY A 313 15.75 -3.07 19.56
N VAL A 314 14.79 -3.94 19.21
CA VAL A 314 13.40 -3.56 18.94
C VAL A 314 12.47 -4.33 19.88
N GLU A 315 11.50 -3.63 20.44
CA GLU A 315 10.37 -4.17 21.18
C GLU A 315 9.15 -4.25 20.25
N LEU A 316 8.47 -5.39 20.25
CA LEU A 316 7.22 -5.63 19.51
C LEU A 316 6.05 -5.67 20.49
N ILE A 317 5.07 -4.79 20.28
CA ILE A 317 3.84 -4.77 21.07
C ILE A 317 2.67 -5.05 20.14
N ILE A 318 1.86 -6.04 20.49
CA ILE A 318 0.64 -6.42 19.76
C ILE A 318 -0.55 -6.25 20.71
N PHE A 319 -1.33 -5.19 20.47
CA PHE A 319 -2.64 -5.06 21.08
C PHE A 319 -3.61 -6.05 20.43
N ASP A 320 -4.05 -7.03 21.22
CA ASP A 320 -4.88 -8.13 20.79
C ASP A 320 -6.20 -8.18 21.58
N PRO A 321 -7.30 -7.68 20.99
CA PRO A 321 -8.59 -7.66 21.65
C PRO A 321 -9.20 -9.05 21.90
N ILE A 322 -8.75 -10.12 21.25
CA ILE A 322 -9.42 -11.42 21.42
C ILE A 322 -9.15 -11.98 22.82
N VAL A 323 -7.96 -11.75 23.38
CA VAL A 323 -7.54 -12.34 24.66
C VAL A 323 -8.31 -11.74 25.83
N ARG A 324 -8.55 -10.43 25.78
CA ARG A 324 -9.09 -9.67 26.92
C ARG A 324 -10.58 -9.34 26.84
N TYR A 325 -11.22 -9.54 25.68
CA TYR A 325 -12.61 -9.17 25.49
C TYR A 325 -13.48 -10.39 25.16
N PRO A 326 -14.22 -10.94 26.16
CA PRO A 326 -14.97 -12.18 26.00
C PRO A 326 -15.99 -12.17 24.86
N HIS A 327 -16.62 -11.03 24.56
CA HIS A 327 -17.59 -10.95 23.45
C HIS A 327 -16.94 -11.11 22.08
N ILE A 328 -15.66 -10.76 21.93
CA ILE A 328 -14.89 -10.97 20.70
C ILE A 328 -14.47 -12.44 20.61
N MET A 329 -13.88 -12.99 21.68
CA MET A 329 -13.50 -14.40 21.74
C MET A 329 -14.70 -15.34 21.52
N ASN A 330 -15.88 -14.96 22.02
CA ASN A 330 -17.10 -15.75 21.90
C ASN A 330 -17.86 -15.55 20.59
N ASN A 331 -17.38 -14.67 19.70
CA ASN A 331 -17.96 -14.56 18.36
C ASN A 331 -17.78 -15.91 17.60
N PRO A 332 -18.86 -16.52 17.07
CA PRO A 332 -18.78 -17.83 16.41
C PRO A 332 -17.80 -17.87 15.24
N GLN A 333 -17.68 -16.78 14.48
CA GLN A 333 -16.76 -16.69 13.35
C GLN A 333 -15.30 -16.62 13.81
N ILE A 334 -15.04 -15.93 14.94
CA ILE A 334 -13.71 -15.89 15.57
C ILE A 334 -13.33 -17.28 16.07
N LYS A 335 -14.25 -17.96 16.79
CA LYS A 335 -14.06 -19.33 17.27
C LYS A 335 -13.72 -20.31 16.15
N ALA A 336 -14.47 -20.23 15.04
CA ALA A 336 -14.24 -21.09 13.87
C ALA A 336 -12.88 -20.84 13.19
N SER A 337 -12.29 -19.65 13.39
CA SER A 337 -11.03 -19.24 12.75
C SER A 337 -9.81 -19.23 13.68
N LEU A 338 -9.93 -19.64 14.95
CA LEU A 338 -8.88 -19.47 15.97
C LEU A 338 -7.49 -19.97 15.55
N SER A 339 -7.42 -21.12 14.87
CA SER A 339 -6.14 -21.66 14.37
C SER A 339 -5.48 -20.73 13.35
N SER A 340 -6.24 -20.23 12.36
CA SER A 340 -5.74 -19.26 11.38
C SER A 340 -5.37 -17.93 12.02
N LEU A 341 -6.09 -17.50 13.06
CA LEU A 341 -5.76 -16.29 13.80
C LEU A 341 -4.47 -16.44 14.60
N PHE A 342 -4.24 -17.59 15.21
CA PHE A 342 -2.99 -17.93 15.86
C PHE A 342 -1.82 -17.92 14.85
N SER A 343 -1.99 -18.57 13.69
CA SER A 343 -0.98 -18.54 12.63
C SER A 343 -0.71 -17.12 12.11
N PHE A 344 -1.73 -16.27 11.99
CA PHE A 344 -1.55 -14.88 11.59
C PHE A 344 -0.74 -14.10 12.62
N ARG A 345 -1.04 -14.26 13.92
CA ARG A 345 -0.27 -13.63 15.01
C ARG A 345 1.18 -14.07 15.01
N GLN A 346 1.41 -15.38 14.89
CA GLN A 346 2.76 -15.92 14.80
C GLN A 346 3.50 -15.35 13.59
N SER A 347 2.81 -15.21 12.45
CA SER A 347 3.39 -14.59 11.25
C SER A 347 3.78 -13.12 11.45
N ILE A 348 3.07 -12.35 12.29
CA ILE A 348 3.47 -10.98 12.61
C ILE A 348 4.81 -11.01 13.33
N HIS A 349 4.94 -11.88 14.34
CA HIS A 349 6.17 -12.07 15.09
C HIS A 349 7.33 -12.50 14.18
N ASP A 350 7.18 -13.64 13.49
CA ASP A 350 8.25 -14.24 12.68
C ASP A 350 8.71 -13.31 11.55
N ASN A 351 7.78 -12.63 10.88
CA ASN A 351 8.14 -11.67 9.83
C ASN A 351 8.82 -10.43 10.39
N THR A 352 8.41 -9.99 11.59
CA THR A 352 9.03 -8.85 12.28
C THR A 352 10.46 -9.19 12.66
N GLU A 353 10.67 -10.33 13.31
CA GLU A 353 11.99 -10.82 13.70
C GLU A 353 12.90 -10.98 12.48
N ALA A 354 12.45 -11.71 11.46
CA ALA A 354 13.23 -11.93 10.24
C ALA A 354 13.58 -10.62 9.52
N ALA A 355 12.71 -9.60 9.57
CA ALA A 355 13.00 -8.30 8.98
C ALA A 355 14.03 -7.50 9.79
N ILE A 356 13.90 -7.50 11.12
CA ILE A 356 14.84 -6.83 12.02
C ILE A 356 16.23 -7.47 11.92
N GLN A 357 16.31 -8.81 11.92
CA GLN A 357 17.56 -9.54 11.74
C GLN A 357 18.23 -9.21 10.40
N ARG A 358 17.46 -9.18 9.29
CA ARG A 358 17.98 -8.75 7.97
C ARG A 358 18.50 -7.32 7.98
N ALA A 359 17.94 -6.45 8.81
CA ALA A 359 18.40 -5.08 9.00
C ALA A 359 19.61 -4.95 9.95
N GLY A 360 20.11 -6.05 10.50
CA GLY A 360 21.23 -6.08 11.46
C GLY A 360 20.84 -5.76 12.90
N GLY A 361 19.53 -5.72 13.21
CA GLY A 361 19.03 -5.55 14.57
C GLY A 361 18.62 -6.87 15.21
N ARG A 362 18.05 -6.77 16.42
CA ARG A 362 17.44 -7.89 17.13
C ARG A 362 16.09 -7.49 17.72
N LEU A 363 15.13 -8.41 17.66
CA LEU A 363 13.90 -8.30 18.43
C LEU A 363 14.21 -8.81 19.85
N ILE A 364 14.01 -7.97 20.86
CA ILE A 364 14.50 -8.24 22.23
C ILE A 364 13.39 -8.45 23.24
N ARG A 365 12.18 -7.98 22.93
CA ARG A 365 11.04 -8.05 23.85
C ARG A 365 9.72 -8.01 23.10
N GLY A 366 8.77 -8.81 23.57
CA GLY A 366 7.44 -8.94 22.98
C GLY A 366 6.34 -8.76 24.02
N TRP A 367 5.37 -7.92 23.73
CA TRP A 367 4.16 -7.75 24.53
C TRP A 367 2.93 -8.10 23.73
N TYR A 368 2.00 -8.77 24.38
CA TYR A 368 0.82 -9.29 23.73
C TYR A 368 -0.44 -9.15 24.60
N GLY A 369 -1.56 -8.78 23.99
CA GLY A 369 -2.84 -8.64 24.69
C GLY A 369 -3.26 -7.18 24.85
N GLY A 370 -3.50 -6.73 26.06
CA GLY A 370 -3.92 -5.36 26.32
C GLY A 370 -5.43 -5.17 26.46
N LYS A 371 -5.83 -4.22 27.31
CA LYS A 371 -7.20 -3.79 27.52
C LYS A 371 -7.28 -2.26 27.54
N LEU A 372 -8.43 -1.73 27.16
CA LEU A 372 -8.78 -0.32 27.29
C LEU A 372 -9.50 -0.15 28.63
N GLU A 373 -9.34 1.00 29.25
CA GLU A 373 -10.02 1.34 30.51
C GLU A 373 -11.52 1.61 30.31
N ALA A 374 -11.92 2.07 29.12
CA ALA A 374 -13.30 2.35 28.78
C ALA A 374 -14.12 1.08 28.49
N PRO A 375 -15.42 1.05 28.85
CA PRO A 375 -16.28 -0.11 28.59
C PRO A 375 -16.41 -0.39 27.08
N ALA A 376 -16.00 -1.59 26.67
CA ALA A 376 -16.00 -2.05 25.27
C ALA A 376 -17.34 -2.64 24.81
N ASN A 377 -18.47 -2.21 25.37
CA ASN A 377 -19.78 -2.83 25.22
C ASN A 377 -20.21 -2.94 23.75
N GLY A 378 -19.98 -4.10 23.13
CA GLY A 378 -20.34 -4.39 21.74
C GLY A 378 -19.34 -3.88 20.68
N ALA A 379 -18.20 -3.31 21.08
CA ALA A 379 -17.14 -2.89 20.16
C ALA A 379 -16.46 -4.12 19.55
N ASP A 380 -16.17 -4.08 18.25
CA ASP A 380 -15.41 -5.14 17.60
C ASP A 380 -13.90 -4.94 17.76
N SER A 381 -13.12 -5.92 17.30
CA SER A 381 -11.66 -5.87 17.44
C SER A 381 -10.99 -4.73 16.65
N VAL A 382 -11.53 -4.36 15.48
CA VAL A 382 -11.01 -3.24 14.69
C VAL A 382 -11.24 -1.92 15.40
N GLN A 383 -12.42 -1.75 16.00
CA GLN A 383 -12.76 -0.58 16.80
C GLN A 383 -11.83 -0.43 18.00
N LEU A 384 -11.61 -1.52 18.76
CA LEU A 384 -10.73 -1.50 19.92
C LEU A 384 -9.27 -1.24 19.53
N ALA A 385 -8.79 -1.87 18.47
CA ALA A 385 -7.42 -1.64 17.97
C ALA A 385 -7.24 -0.21 17.45
N SER A 386 -8.22 0.32 16.72
CA SER A 386 -8.19 1.71 16.22
C SER A 386 -8.23 2.71 17.37
N GLU A 387 -9.00 2.43 18.42
CA GLU A 387 -9.09 3.28 19.60
C GLU A 387 -7.79 3.27 20.39
N TRP A 388 -7.18 2.10 20.55
CA TRP A 388 -5.88 1.99 21.20
C TRP A 388 -4.79 2.76 20.44
N ILE A 389 -4.75 2.66 19.10
CA ILE A 389 -3.86 3.49 18.26
C ILE A 389 -4.15 4.98 18.45
N ARG A 390 -5.44 5.37 18.48
CA ARG A 390 -5.84 6.77 18.69
C ARG A 390 -5.31 7.29 20.02
N LEU A 391 -5.54 6.55 21.11
CA LEU A 391 -5.07 6.92 22.44
C LEU A 391 -3.54 7.02 22.50
N LEU A 392 -2.84 6.06 21.88
CA LEU A 392 -1.38 6.08 21.80
C LEU A 392 -0.86 7.32 21.06
N VAL A 393 -1.43 7.65 19.89
CA VAL A 393 -1.03 8.83 19.13
C VAL A 393 -1.39 10.13 19.86
N LEU A 394 -2.51 10.16 20.59
CA LEU A 394 -2.95 11.32 21.36
C LEU A 394 -2.16 11.55 22.65
N ALA A 395 -1.58 10.50 23.22
CA ALA A 395 -0.68 10.58 24.38
C ALA A 395 0.67 11.28 24.06
N ASP A 396 0.84 11.78 22.84
CA ASP A 396 1.96 12.58 22.37
C ASP A 396 3.32 11.90 22.53
N VAL A 397 3.50 10.79 21.79
CA VAL A 397 4.77 10.06 21.60
C VAL A 397 5.90 10.96 21.03
N GLY A 398 5.67 12.26 20.81
CA GLY A 398 6.62 13.21 20.22
C GLY A 398 7.20 14.26 21.17
N GLN A 399 6.45 14.75 22.16
CA GLN A 399 6.91 15.82 23.07
C GLN A 399 6.75 15.53 24.57
N GLY A 400 6.01 14.48 24.95
CA GLY A 400 5.87 14.00 26.33
C GLY A 400 6.80 12.83 26.68
N PRO A 401 6.77 12.34 27.95
CA PRO A 401 7.37 11.06 28.29
C PRO A 401 6.76 9.97 27.42
N ASP A 402 7.60 9.11 26.84
CA ASP A 402 7.18 7.99 25.99
C ASP A 402 6.11 7.16 26.72
N PRO A 403 4.85 7.11 26.24
CA PRO A 403 3.76 6.45 26.94
C PRO A 403 3.94 4.92 27.01
N LEU A 404 4.94 4.37 26.31
CA LEU A 404 5.28 2.94 26.35
C LEU A 404 6.53 2.67 27.19
N ALA A 405 7.18 3.70 27.74
CA ALA A 405 8.29 3.57 28.68
C ALA A 405 7.78 3.28 30.10
N VAL A 406 7.15 2.12 30.26
CA VAL A 406 6.59 1.66 31.53
C VAL A 406 7.24 0.35 31.98
N ASP A 407 7.11 0.04 33.25
CA ASP A 407 7.60 -1.21 33.83
C ASP A 407 6.65 -2.39 33.55
N ASP A 408 7.11 -3.59 33.89
CA ASP A 408 6.41 -4.84 33.63
C ASP A 408 5.10 -4.95 34.41
N GLU A 409 5.04 -4.34 35.59
CA GLU A 409 3.83 -4.28 36.41
C GLU A 409 2.76 -3.45 35.70
N GLN A 410 3.14 -2.30 35.14
CA GLN A 410 2.23 -1.44 34.39
C GLN A 410 1.74 -2.12 33.10
N TRP A 411 2.61 -2.83 32.38
CA TRP A 411 2.22 -3.64 31.23
C TRP A 411 1.19 -4.71 31.61
N ALA A 412 1.41 -5.43 32.72
CA ALA A 412 0.47 -6.41 33.24
C ALA A 412 -0.86 -5.77 33.67
N GLN A 413 -0.83 -4.59 34.28
CA GLN A 413 -2.04 -3.83 34.64
C GLN A 413 -2.85 -3.43 33.41
N TRP A 414 -2.17 -3.05 32.32
CA TRP A 414 -2.76 -2.81 31.01
C TRP A 414 -3.21 -4.09 30.31
N GLY A 415 -3.00 -5.25 30.92
CA GLY A 415 -3.46 -6.54 30.42
C GLY A 415 -2.56 -7.12 29.32
N PHE A 416 -1.33 -6.63 29.18
CA PHE A 416 -0.32 -7.24 28.33
C PHE A 416 0.40 -8.37 29.07
N GLU A 417 0.80 -9.38 28.32
CA GLU A 417 1.62 -10.50 28.75
C GLU A 417 2.92 -10.47 27.95
N GLU A 418 4.04 -10.72 28.64
CA GLU A 418 5.33 -10.85 27.97
C GLU A 418 5.38 -12.17 27.22
N VAL A 419 5.81 -12.11 25.96
CA VAL A 419 5.98 -13.29 25.11
C VAL A 419 7.46 -13.64 25.10
N GLN A 420 7.78 -14.90 25.44
CA GLN A 420 9.14 -15.41 25.32
C GLN A 420 9.54 -15.39 23.84
N MET A 421 10.62 -14.64 23.58
CA MET A 421 11.27 -14.47 22.26
C MET A 421 12.13 -15.67 21.93
#